data_AF-A0A6G4AGA5-F1
#
_entry.id   AF-A0A6G4AGA5-F1
#
_cell.length_a   1.000
_cell.length_b   1.000
_cell.length_c   1.000
_cell.angle_alpha   90.00
_cell.angle_beta   90.00
_cell.angle_gamma   90.00
#
_symmetry.space_group_name_H-M   'P 1'
#
loop_
_entity.id
_entity.type
_entity.pdbx_description
1 polymer ?
#
loop_
_entity_poly.entity_id
_entity_poly.type
_entity_poly.pdbx_seq_one_letter_code
_entity_poly.pdbx_strand_id
1 'polypeptide(L)'
;MGSSQREELTKEAKRIEESAMWSGQSQFEQSKIWRGTNLWLGTPATALAAIAGAASLVSTAGRYWAAIAALLSAALSAIMTSLGLARRIEEAQVAANAYLALQQDARLFYKVDLQVHEYDEARAALGELVARQQEVNRSAPIPTKRAYRRAGKNIEGGGQTYNVDEASSD
;
A
#
# COMPACT_ATOMS: atom_id res chain seq x y z
N MET A 1 -1.30 30.80 21.71
CA MET A 1 -0.44 30.80 20.49
C MET A 1 -0.78 31.95 19.52
N GLY A 2 0.21 32.60 18.88
CA GLY A 2 -0.03 33.65 17.87
C GLY A 2 -0.53 33.11 16.52
N SER A 3 -1.28 33.91 15.76
CA SER A 3 -1.87 33.50 14.47
C SER A 3 -0.83 32.99 13.46
N SER A 4 0.31 33.67 13.34
CA SER A 4 1.41 33.28 12.44
C SER A 4 2.03 31.94 12.81
N GLN A 5 2.23 31.66 14.11
CA GLN A 5 2.77 30.38 14.57
C GLN A 5 1.84 29.23 14.23
N ARG A 6 0.54 29.43 14.44
CA ARG A 6 -0.51 28.46 14.14
C ARG A 6 -0.59 28.15 12.65
N GLU A 7 -0.44 29.17 11.81
CA GLU A 7 -0.44 29.03 10.36
C GLU A 7 0.72 28.16 9.88
N GLU A 8 1.93 28.38 10.41
CA GLU A 8 3.10 27.57 10.05
C GLU A 8 2.96 26.10 10.49
N LEU A 9 2.44 25.84 11.69
CA LEU A 9 2.12 24.48 12.13
C LEU A 9 1.08 23.80 11.24
N THR A 10 0.05 24.56 10.82
CA THR A 10 -0.99 24.06 9.91
C THR A 10 -0.40 23.70 8.54
N LYS A 11 0.46 24.57 7.98
CA LYS A 11 1.12 24.32 6.70
C LYS A 11 1.96 23.05 6.74
N GLU A 12 2.73 22.87 7.81
CA GLU A 12 3.58 21.70 7.94
C GLU A 12 2.76 20.40 8.12
N ALA A 13 1.71 20.43 8.93
CA ALA A 13 0.80 19.29 9.06
C ALA A 13 0.12 18.92 7.73
N LYS A 14 -0.27 19.90 6.91
CA LYS A 14 -0.82 19.66 5.56
C LYS A 14 0.21 19.03 4.61
N ARG A 15 1.48 19.41 4.69
CA ARG A 15 2.55 18.76 3.91
C ARG A 15 2.73 17.29 4.32
N ILE A 16 2.62 16.99 5.62
CA ILE A 16 2.65 15.61 6.11
C ILE A 16 1.43 14.84 5.60
N GLU A 17 0.22 15.42 5.70
CA GLU A 17 -1.02 14.83 5.17
C GLU A 17 -0.87 14.50 3.67
N GLU A 18 -0.45 15.46 2.85
CA GLU A 18 -0.27 15.29 1.41
C GLU A 18 0.78 14.22 1.08
N SER A 19 1.94 14.28 1.74
CA SER A 19 3.02 13.32 1.53
C SER A 19 2.61 11.90 1.93
N ALA A 20 1.89 11.75 3.04
CA ALA A 20 1.35 10.48 3.51
C ALA A 20 0.29 9.94 2.54
N MET A 21 -0.61 10.78 2.04
CA MET A 21 -1.61 10.40 1.04
C MET A 21 -0.96 9.84 -0.24
N TRP A 22 0.00 10.56 -0.82
CA TRP A 22 0.71 10.12 -2.03
C TRP A 22 1.51 8.83 -1.81
N SER A 23 2.19 8.72 -0.67
CA SER A 23 2.98 7.55 -0.32
C SER A 23 2.08 6.34 -0.06
N GLY A 24 1.03 6.49 0.74
CA GLY A 24 0.07 5.45 1.08
C GLY A 24 -0.64 4.91 -0.15
N GLN A 25 -1.15 5.79 -1.02
CA GLN A 25 -1.80 5.36 -2.26
C GLN A 25 -0.82 4.64 -3.21
N SER A 26 0.43 5.10 -3.28
CA SER A 26 1.48 4.41 -4.04
C SER A 26 1.73 2.99 -3.52
N GLN A 27 1.73 2.81 -2.20
CA GLN A 27 1.87 1.48 -1.59
C GLN A 27 0.65 0.59 -1.84
N PHE A 28 -0.58 1.12 -1.77
CA PHE A 28 -1.77 0.36 -2.15
C PHE A 28 -1.70 -0.11 -3.60
N GLU A 29 -1.33 0.76 -4.53
CA GLU A 29 -1.16 0.38 -5.94
C GLU A 29 -0.02 -0.62 -6.15
N GLN A 30 1.06 -0.52 -5.37
CA GLN A 30 2.15 -1.49 -5.38
C GLN A 30 1.67 -2.87 -4.90
N SER A 31 0.85 -2.92 -3.85
CA SER A 31 0.25 -4.17 -3.35
C SER A 31 -0.66 -4.82 -4.40
N LYS A 32 -1.47 -4.03 -5.13
CA LYS A 32 -2.33 -4.51 -6.22
C LYS A 32 -1.52 -5.10 -7.36
N ILE A 33 -0.39 -4.48 -7.71
CA ILE A 33 0.52 -5.00 -8.73
C ILE A 33 1.06 -6.38 -8.31
N TRP A 34 1.56 -6.50 -7.08
CA TRP A 34 2.10 -7.78 -6.60
C TRP A 34 1.02 -8.87 -6.48
N ARG A 35 -0.19 -8.50 -6.04
CA ARG A 35 -1.36 -9.41 -6.03
C ARG A 35 -1.69 -9.91 -7.44
N GLY A 36 -1.67 -9.02 -8.43
CA GLY A 36 -1.85 -9.37 -9.84
C GLY A 36 -0.78 -10.34 -10.33
N THR A 37 0.50 -10.08 -10.04
CA THR A 37 1.62 -10.98 -10.37
C THR A 37 1.45 -12.35 -9.71
N ASN A 38 1.08 -12.38 -8.44
CA ASN A 38 0.83 -13.61 -7.70
C ASN A 38 -0.30 -14.43 -8.32
N LEU A 39 -1.39 -13.78 -8.72
CA LEU A 39 -2.51 -14.46 -9.37
C LEU A 39 -2.13 -14.99 -10.76
N TRP A 40 -1.35 -14.22 -11.53
CA TRP A 40 -0.90 -14.59 -12.87
C TRP A 40 0.04 -15.79 -12.88
N LEU A 41 0.89 -15.95 -11.85
CA LEU A 41 1.76 -17.12 -11.70
C LEU A 41 1.09 -18.29 -10.96
N GLY A 42 0.34 -17.98 -9.90
CA GLY A 42 -0.28 -18.99 -9.03
C GLY A 42 -1.43 -19.73 -9.69
N THR A 43 -2.20 -19.08 -10.57
CA THR A 43 -3.33 -19.73 -11.25
C THR A 43 -2.84 -20.83 -12.21
N PRO A 44 -1.90 -20.56 -13.14
CA PRO A 44 -1.33 -21.63 -13.97
C PRO A 44 -0.60 -22.70 -13.16
N ALA A 45 0.15 -22.31 -12.12
CA ALA A 45 0.84 -23.29 -11.26
C ALA A 45 -0.15 -24.27 -10.62
N THR A 46 -1.25 -23.75 -10.05
CA THR A 46 -2.29 -24.56 -9.41
C THR A 46 -3.00 -25.46 -10.41
N ALA A 47 -3.34 -24.93 -11.60
CA ALA A 47 -3.97 -25.70 -12.65
C ALA A 47 -3.07 -26.85 -13.14
N LEU A 48 -1.79 -26.58 -13.37
CA LEU A 48 -0.81 -27.59 -13.79
C LEU A 48 -0.60 -28.66 -12.72
N ALA A 49 -0.55 -28.29 -11.44
CA ALA A 49 -0.49 -29.25 -10.33
C ALA A 49 -1.72 -30.16 -10.31
N ALA A 50 -2.92 -29.59 -10.49
CA ALA A 50 -4.16 -30.35 -10.53
C ALA A 50 -4.20 -31.34 -11.71
N ILE A 51 -3.81 -30.88 -12.91
CA ILE A 51 -3.70 -31.73 -14.11
C ILE A 51 -2.68 -32.84 -13.89
N ALA A 52 -1.50 -32.53 -13.33
CA ALA A 52 -0.47 -33.51 -13.04
C ALA A 52 -0.96 -34.58 -12.06
N GLY A 53 -1.61 -34.16 -10.97
CA GLY A 53 -2.19 -35.06 -9.99
C GLY A 53 -3.20 -36.01 -10.63
N ALA A 54 -4.16 -35.48 -11.39
CA ALA A 54 -5.18 -36.29 -12.06
C ALA A 54 -4.59 -37.23 -13.13
N ALA A 55 -3.73 -36.73 -14.02
CA ALA A 55 -3.15 -37.51 -15.12
C ALA A 55 -2.26 -38.66 -14.64
N SER A 56 -1.59 -38.50 -13.49
CA SER A 56 -0.76 -39.55 -12.90
C SER A 56 -1.55 -40.80 -12.48
N LEU A 57 -2.85 -40.64 -12.19
CA LEU A 57 -3.75 -41.70 -11.71
C LEU A 57 -4.48 -42.43 -12.84
N VAL A 58 -4.68 -41.80 -14.00
CA VAL A 58 -5.55 -42.33 -15.07
C VAL A 58 -4.87 -43.39 -15.93
N SER A 59 -3.60 -43.20 -16.31
CA SER A 59 -2.90 -44.18 -17.15
C SER A 59 -1.38 -44.06 -17.05
N THR A 60 -0.67 -45.14 -17.42
CA THR A 60 0.79 -45.17 -17.48
C THR A 60 1.35 -44.18 -18.50
N ALA A 61 0.69 -43.99 -19.65
CA ALA A 61 1.06 -43.00 -20.66
C ALA A 61 0.81 -41.55 -20.18
N GLY A 62 -0.19 -41.34 -19.33
CA GLY A 62 -0.47 -40.05 -18.69
C GLY A 62 0.62 -39.61 -17.70
N ARG A 63 1.45 -40.52 -17.20
CA ARG A 63 2.52 -40.22 -16.22
C ARG A 63 3.61 -39.30 -16.79
N TYR A 64 3.96 -39.42 -18.07
CA TYR A 64 4.95 -38.55 -18.69
C TYR A 64 4.48 -37.09 -18.72
N TRP A 65 3.25 -36.87 -19.20
CA TRP A 65 2.65 -35.53 -19.23
C TRP A 65 2.37 -34.98 -17.82
N ALA A 66 2.00 -35.86 -16.88
CA ALA A 66 1.87 -35.50 -15.47
C ALA A 66 3.19 -34.99 -14.88
N ALA A 67 4.31 -35.64 -15.18
CA ALA A 67 5.63 -35.21 -14.70
C ALA A 67 6.01 -33.81 -15.25
N ILE A 68 5.77 -33.55 -16.53
CA ILE A 68 6.02 -32.24 -17.14
C ILE A 68 5.16 -31.16 -16.47
N ALA A 69 3.86 -31.40 -16.32
CA ALA A 69 2.95 -30.45 -15.69
C ALA A 69 3.34 -30.18 -14.23
N ALA A 70 3.74 -31.21 -13.49
CA ALA A 70 4.23 -31.06 -12.12
C ALA A 70 5.51 -30.20 -12.05
N LEU A 71 6.48 -30.43 -12.95
CA LEU A 71 7.71 -29.65 -12.98
C LEU A 71 7.46 -28.18 -13.32
N LEU A 72 6.57 -27.89 -14.28
CA LEU A 72 6.19 -26.51 -14.61
C LEU A 72 5.47 -25.83 -13.44
N SER A 73 4.56 -26.53 -12.77
CA SER A 73 3.90 -26.03 -11.56
C SER A 73 4.89 -25.70 -10.44
N ALA A 74 5.84 -26.61 -10.19
CA ALA A 74 6.88 -26.42 -9.18
C ALA A 74 7.79 -25.24 -9.54
N ALA A 75 8.18 -25.09 -10.80
CA ALA A 75 9.00 -23.97 -11.26
C ALA A 75 8.32 -22.62 -11.04
N LEU A 76 7.03 -22.48 -11.40
CA LEU A 76 6.26 -21.27 -11.16
C LEU A 76 6.14 -20.95 -9.66
N SER A 77 5.86 -21.97 -8.84
CA SER A 77 5.78 -21.84 -7.38
C SER A 77 7.12 -21.42 -6.76
N ALA A 78 8.22 -21.96 -7.27
CA ALA A 78 9.57 -21.57 -6.87
C ALA A 78 9.90 -20.12 -7.24
N ILE A 79 9.48 -19.65 -8.43
CA ILE A 79 9.62 -18.23 -8.83
C ILE A 79 8.84 -17.32 -7.88
N MET A 80 7.59 -17.66 -7.56
CA MET A 80 6.76 -16.86 -6.64
C MET A 80 7.41 -16.75 -5.25
N THR A 81 7.95 -17.86 -4.76
CA THR A 81 8.62 -17.94 -3.45
C THR A 81 9.94 -17.15 -3.48
N SER A 82 10.75 -17.32 -4.52
CA SER A 82 12.02 -16.61 -4.71
C SER A 82 11.83 -15.09 -4.80
N LEU A 83 10.78 -14.64 -5.50
CA LEU A 83 10.43 -13.23 -5.56
C LEU A 83 9.83 -12.69 -4.24
N GLY A 84 9.45 -13.58 -3.33
CA GLY A 84 8.83 -13.23 -2.05
C GLY A 84 7.49 -12.53 -2.22
N LEU A 85 6.65 -12.97 -3.17
CA LEU A 85 5.43 -12.23 -3.55
C LEU A 85 4.49 -11.97 -2.37
N ALA A 86 4.25 -12.99 -1.53
CA ALA A 86 3.40 -12.85 -0.34
C ALA A 86 3.92 -11.77 0.61
N ARG A 87 5.22 -11.82 0.93
CA ARG A 87 5.90 -10.83 1.77
C ARG A 87 5.79 -9.42 1.18
N ARG A 88 6.03 -9.25 -0.12
CA ARG A 88 5.96 -7.93 -0.78
C ARG A 88 4.57 -7.34 -0.82
N ILE A 89 3.54 -8.19 -0.94
CA ILE A 89 2.14 -7.77 -0.82
C ILE A 89 1.91 -7.24 0.59
N GLU A 90 2.25 -8.03 1.60
CA GLU A 90 2.08 -7.68 3.01
C GLU A 90 2.82 -6.39 3.39
N GLU A 91 4.11 -6.28 3.08
CA GLU A 91 4.92 -5.08 3.36
C GLU A 91 4.31 -3.81 2.76
N ALA A 92 3.87 -3.88 1.49
CA ALA A 92 3.23 -2.75 0.84
C ALA A 92 1.89 -2.40 1.50
N GLN A 93 1.09 -3.39 1.90
CA GLN A 93 -0.18 -3.12 2.58
C GLN A 93 0.00 -2.54 3.99
N VAL A 94 0.96 -3.06 4.75
CA VAL A 94 1.30 -2.54 6.09
C VAL A 94 1.75 -1.08 5.97
N ALA A 95 2.67 -0.78 5.05
CA ALA A 95 3.10 0.59 4.81
C ALA A 95 1.95 1.51 4.36
N ALA A 96 1.08 1.03 3.47
CA ALA A 96 -0.08 1.80 2.99
C ALA A 96 -1.03 2.19 4.13
N ASN A 97 -1.36 1.23 5.01
CA ASN A 97 -2.21 1.47 6.17
C ASN A 97 -1.57 2.42 7.17
N ALA A 98 -0.25 2.32 7.39
CA ALA A 98 0.48 3.21 8.29
C ALA A 98 0.47 4.67 7.77
N TYR A 99 0.65 4.86 6.46
CA TYR A 99 0.50 6.18 5.84
C TYR A 99 -0.94 6.71 5.91
N LEU A 100 -1.95 5.85 5.73
CA LEU A 100 -3.35 6.26 5.84
C LEU A 100 -3.67 6.76 7.26
N ALA A 101 -3.20 6.05 8.28
CA ALA A 101 -3.34 6.49 9.67
C ALA A 101 -2.62 7.83 9.92
N LEU A 102 -1.38 7.97 9.42
CA LEU A 102 -0.63 9.22 9.53
C LEU A 102 -1.33 10.40 8.82
N GLN A 103 -1.90 10.17 7.64
CA GLN A 103 -2.68 11.18 6.91
C GLN A 103 -3.89 11.64 7.73
N GLN A 104 -4.63 10.71 8.31
CA GLN A 104 -5.79 11.00 9.15
C GLN A 104 -5.40 11.77 10.41
N ASP A 105 -4.34 11.36 11.09
CA ASP A 105 -3.87 12.02 12.31
C ASP A 105 -3.33 13.42 12.03
N ALA A 106 -2.61 13.62 10.90
CA ALA A 106 -2.18 14.94 10.47
C ALA A 106 -3.38 15.85 10.19
N ARG A 107 -4.42 15.34 9.51
CA ARG A 107 -5.68 16.06 9.27
C ARG A 107 -6.40 16.42 10.57
N LEU A 108 -6.51 15.48 11.49
CA LEU A 108 -7.11 15.70 12.81
C LEU A 108 -6.37 16.80 13.57
N PHE A 109 -5.04 16.72 13.60
CA PHE A 109 -4.17 17.67 14.28
C PHE A 109 -4.46 19.12 13.85
N TYR A 110 -4.42 19.41 12.54
CA TYR A 110 -4.60 20.80 12.11
C TYR A 110 -6.06 21.27 12.04
N LYS A 111 -7.02 20.37 11.82
CA LYS A 111 -8.45 20.75 11.79
C LYS A 111 -9.03 20.93 13.19
N VAL A 112 -8.61 20.12 14.16
CA VAL A 112 -9.23 20.02 15.49
C VAL A 112 -8.23 20.40 16.58
N ASP A 113 -7.14 19.65 16.74
CA ASP A 113 -6.30 19.74 17.95
C ASP A 113 -5.59 21.09 18.09
N LEU A 114 -5.17 21.69 16.97
CA LEU A 114 -4.58 23.03 16.96
C LEU A 114 -5.51 24.08 17.60
N GLN A 115 -6.84 23.89 17.63
CA GLN A 115 -7.79 24.82 18.24
C GLN A 115 -7.66 24.90 19.75
N VAL A 116 -7.22 23.81 20.38
CA VAL A 116 -7.19 23.68 21.84
C VAL A 116 -5.77 23.60 22.40
N HIS A 117 -4.78 23.20 21.60
CA HIS A 117 -3.39 23.10 22.04
C HIS A 117 -2.72 24.47 22.18
N GLU A 118 -1.91 24.60 23.24
CA GLU A 118 -0.91 25.66 23.31
C GLU A 118 0.26 25.39 22.36
N TYR A 119 1.10 26.41 22.11
CA TYR A 119 2.15 26.32 21.10
C TYR A 119 3.12 25.15 21.33
N ASP A 120 3.57 24.95 22.57
CA ASP A 120 4.54 23.90 22.90
C ASP A 120 3.94 22.50 22.73
N GLU A 121 2.68 22.31 23.12
CA GLU A 121 1.93 21.05 22.92
C GLU A 121 1.72 20.76 21.44
N ALA A 122 1.30 21.78 20.68
CA ALA A 122 1.12 21.67 19.24
C ALA A 122 2.45 21.36 18.52
N ARG A 123 3.55 21.98 18.97
CA ARG A 123 4.88 21.72 18.41
C ARG A 123 5.36 20.31 18.71
N ALA A 124 5.13 19.82 19.93
CA ALA A 124 5.44 18.45 20.33
C ALA A 124 4.65 17.43 19.50
N ALA A 125 3.33 17.60 19.38
CA ALA A 125 2.47 16.72 18.58
C ALA A 125 2.86 16.71 17.09
N LEU A 126 3.24 17.85 16.51
CA LEU A 126 3.78 17.89 15.15
C LEU A 126 5.12 17.12 15.05
N GLY A 127 5.97 17.21 16.08
CA GLY A 127 7.19 16.42 16.19
C GLY A 127 6.92 14.91 16.17
N GLU A 128 5.87 14.46 16.85
CA GLU A 128 5.42 13.05 16.82
C GLU A 128 4.93 12.63 15.44
N LEU A 129 4.18 13.47 14.73
CA LEU A 129 3.77 13.20 13.35
C LEU A 129 4.98 13.03 12.42
N VAL A 130 5.98 13.91 12.54
CA VAL A 130 7.23 13.81 11.77
C VAL A 130 7.99 12.53 12.12
N ALA A 131 8.13 12.21 13.40
CA ALA A 131 8.82 11.00 13.84
C ALA A 131 8.13 9.74 13.28
N ARG A 132 6.79 9.68 13.34
CA ARG A 132 6.03 8.58 12.75
C ARG A 132 6.19 8.52 11.23
N GLN A 133 6.18 9.65 10.53
CA GLN A 133 6.43 9.68 9.09
C GLN A 133 7.80 9.08 8.75
N GLN A 134 8.85 9.43 9.48
CA GLN A 134 10.19 8.89 9.26
C GLN A 134 10.26 7.38 9.53
N GLU A 135 9.55 6.89 10.55
CA GLU A 135 9.49 5.47 10.85
C GLU A 135 8.79 4.67 9.76
N VAL A 136 7.66 5.17 9.24
CA VAL A 136 6.99 4.54 8.09
C VAL A 136 7.88 4.60 6.86
N ASN A 137 8.52 5.74 6.57
CA ASN A 137 9.43 5.90 5.43
C ASN A 137 10.64 4.94 5.49
N ARG A 138 11.17 4.68 6.69
CA ARG A 138 12.30 3.76 6.90
C ARG A 138 11.94 2.31 6.56
N SER A 139 10.72 1.89 6.85
CA SER A 139 10.27 0.51 6.70
C SER A 139 9.52 0.24 5.39
N ALA A 140 9.01 1.28 4.74
CA ALA A 140 8.22 1.17 3.53
C ALA A 140 9.05 0.66 2.33
N PRO A 141 8.56 -0.34 1.57
CA PRO A 141 9.23 -0.76 0.35
C PRO A 141 9.14 0.33 -0.73
N ILE A 142 10.19 0.52 -1.52
CA ILE A 142 10.18 1.56 -2.57
C ILE A 142 9.13 1.21 -3.65
N PRO A 143 8.10 2.06 -3.88
CA PRO A 143 7.10 1.82 -4.91
C PRO A 143 7.70 1.91 -6.32
N THR A 144 7.15 1.14 -7.25
CA THR A 144 7.50 1.27 -8.67
C THR A 144 6.91 2.54 -9.28
N LYS A 145 7.53 3.05 -10.35
CA LYS A 145 6.99 4.18 -11.13
C LYS A 145 5.55 3.95 -11.62
N ARG A 146 5.19 2.69 -11.89
CA ARG A 146 3.84 2.30 -12.30
C ARG A 146 2.85 2.45 -11.14
N ALA A 147 3.23 2.05 -9.93
CA ALA A 147 2.42 2.24 -8.73
C ALA A 147 2.19 3.73 -8.46
N TYR A 148 3.27 4.53 -8.46
CA TYR A 148 3.19 5.98 -8.26
C TYR A 148 2.25 6.66 -9.27
N ARG A 149 2.39 6.34 -10.56
CA ARG A 149 1.51 6.91 -11.60
C ARG A 149 0.04 6.50 -11.43
N ARG A 150 -0.23 5.27 -11.00
CA ARG A 150 -1.61 4.82 -10.72
C ARG A 150 -2.18 5.52 -9.49
N ALA A 151 -1.34 5.76 -8.48
CA ALA A 151 -1.73 6.51 -7.30
C ALA A 151 -2.12 7.94 -7.67
N GLY A 152 -1.31 8.63 -8.48
CA GLY A 152 -1.64 9.97 -8.95
C GLY A 152 -2.98 10.03 -9.68
N LYS A 153 -3.23 9.10 -10.62
CA LYS A 153 -4.54 9.01 -11.29
C LYS A 153 -5.71 8.79 -10.34
N ASN A 154 -5.52 8.05 -9.25
CA ASN A 154 -6.57 7.83 -8.27
C ASN A 154 -6.82 9.09 -7.42
N ILE A 155 -5.75 9.75 -6.98
CA ILE A 155 -5.83 10.99 -6.18
C ILE A 155 -6.46 12.12 -7.00
N GLU A 156 -5.93 12.38 -8.20
CA GLU A 156 -6.43 13.40 -9.12
C GLU A 156 -7.86 13.12 -9.59
N GLY A 157 -8.26 11.85 -9.63
CA GLY A 157 -9.60 11.40 -9.99
C GLY A 157 -10.62 11.44 -8.84
N GLY A 158 -10.31 12.04 -7.69
CA GLY A 158 -11.23 12.15 -6.55
C GLY A 158 -11.25 10.96 -5.61
N GLY A 159 -10.34 9.99 -5.73
CA GLY A 159 -10.30 8.80 -4.86
C GLY A 159 -9.95 9.09 -3.39
N GLN A 160 -9.61 10.33 -3.06
CA GLN A 160 -9.25 10.80 -1.72
C GLN A 160 -10.09 12.00 -1.27
N THR A 161 -11.19 12.32 -1.96
CA THR A 161 -12.15 13.34 -1.53
C THR A 161 -13.26 12.71 -0.68
N TYR A 162 -13.83 13.51 0.22
CA TYR A 162 -14.98 13.09 1.03
C TYR A 162 -16.21 13.85 0.57
N ASN A 163 -17.32 13.14 0.35
CA ASN A 163 -18.59 13.77 -0.06
C ASN A 163 -19.07 14.85 0.92
N VAL A 164 -18.72 14.74 2.21
CA VAL A 164 -19.06 15.76 3.23
C VAL A 164 -18.33 17.08 3.02
N ASP A 165 -17.15 17.05 2.37
CA ASP A 165 -16.37 18.24 2.06
C ASP A 165 -16.89 18.91 0.75
N GLU A 166 -17.65 18.19 -0.09
CA GLU A 166 -18.28 18.72 -1.31
C GLU A 166 -19.61 19.44 -1.02
N ALA A 167 -20.44 18.89 -0.13
CA ALA A 167 -21.78 19.40 0.19
C ALA A 167 -21.81 20.77 0.91
N SER A 168 -20.66 21.25 1.41
CA SER A 168 -20.53 22.58 2.04
C SER A 168 -20.26 23.71 1.03
N SER A 169 -20.34 23.44 -0.27
CA SER A 169 -20.01 24.38 -1.35
C SER A 169 -21.24 24.99 -2.04
N ASP A 170 -22.46 24.58 -1.64
CA ASP A 170 -23.77 25.06 -2.14
C ASP A 170 -24.48 25.91 -1.07
#